data_AF-A0A7C2LXK6-F1
#
_entry.id   AF-A0A7C2LXK6-F1
#
_cell.length_a   1.000
_cell.length_b   1.000
_cell.length_c   1.000
_cell.angle_alpha   90.00
_cell.angle_beta   90.00
_cell.angle_gamma   90.00
#
_symmetry.space_group_name_H-M   'P 1'
#
loop_
_entity.id
_entity.type
_entity.pdbx_description
1 polymer ?
#
loop_
_entity_poly.entity_id
_entity_poly.type
_entity_poly.pdbx_seq_one_letter_code
_entity_poly.pdbx_strand_id
1 'polypeptide(L)'
;MLANLNDVLIPARERGYAIGSFNVHNLETVQAIFEAATSLDLPVIIAFGEKVSHITDIQLIAKCVHSLANRTKIPMVLHLDHCKSEDLIIKAIQAGFTSVMYDGSGLKRARISKKLQQSLT
;
A
#
# COMPACT_ATOMS: atom_id res chain seq x y z
N MET A 1 -8.10 9.35 -6.90
CA MET A 1 -7.61 10.20 -5.80
C MET A 1 -6.78 9.32 -4.88
N LEU A 2 -5.67 9.81 -4.35
CA LEU A 2 -4.88 9.04 -3.37
C LEU A 2 -5.54 9.12 -1.98
N ALA A 3 -5.61 8.00 -1.26
CA ALA A 3 -6.28 7.89 0.04
C ALA A 3 -5.44 7.11 1.05
N ASN A 4 -5.67 7.33 2.35
CA ASN A 4 -5.09 6.48 3.40
C ASN A 4 -5.88 5.18 3.53
N LEU A 5 -5.22 4.13 4.05
CA LEU A 5 -5.88 2.84 4.23
C LEU A 5 -7.10 2.94 5.17
N ASN A 6 -7.03 3.77 6.21
CA ASN A 6 -8.15 3.98 7.13
C ASN A 6 -9.38 4.60 6.44
N ASP A 7 -9.16 5.47 5.45
CA ASP A 7 -10.25 6.16 4.74
C ASP A 7 -11.12 5.18 3.94
N VAL A 8 -10.55 4.05 3.51
CA VAL A 8 -11.27 3.01 2.76
C VAL A 8 -11.72 1.83 3.62
N LEU A 9 -10.93 1.43 4.63
CA LEU A 9 -11.24 0.25 5.44
C LEU A 9 -12.32 0.49 6.50
N ILE A 10 -12.39 1.70 7.08
CA ILE A 10 -13.41 2.01 8.10
C ILE A 10 -14.82 1.91 7.48
N PRO A 11 -15.12 2.59 6.35
CA PRO A 11 -16.43 2.47 5.72
C PRO A 11 -16.72 1.05 5.19
N ALA A 12 -15.70 0.34 4.70
CA ALA A 12 -15.85 -1.04 4.23
C ALA A 12 -16.28 -1.98 5.35
N ARG A 13 -15.66 -1.85 6.53
CA ARG A 13 -16.02 -2.61 7.73
C ARG A 13 -17.45 -2.28 8.19
N GLU A 14 -17.82 -1.01 8.24
CA GLU A 14 -19.16 -0.58 8.68
C GLU A 14 -20.28 -1.09 7.77
N ARG A 15 -20.00 -1.19 6.47
CA ARG A 15 -20.98 -1.59 5.45
C ARG A 15 -20.88 -3.08 5.06
N GLY A 16 -19.96 -3.83 5.65
CA GLY A 16 -19.86 -5.28 5.48
C GLY A 16 -19.30 -5.74 4.13
N TYR A 17 -18.35 -5.02 3.54
CA TYR A 17 -17.65 -5.44 2.32
C TYR A 17 -16.12 -5.37 2.46
N ALA A 18 -15.41 -5.95 1.49
CA ALA A 18 -13.95 -5.96 1.44
C ALA A 18 -13.42 -5.10 0.30
N ILE A 19 -12.19 -4.59 0.46
CA ILE A 19 -11.44 -3.90 -0.59
C ILE A 19 -10.37 -4.86 -1.13
N GLY A 20 -10.27 -4.98 -2.45
CA GLY A 20 -9.20 -5.76 -3.08
C GLY A 20 -7.83 -5.13 -2.86
N SER A 21 -6.88 -5.93 -2.39
CA SER A 21 -5.46 -5.59 -2.29
C SER A 21 -4.67 -6.44 -3.27
N PHE A 22 -4.06 -5.80 -4.27
CA PHE A 22 -3.41 -6.48 -5.37
C PHE A 22 -1.93 -6.10 -5.43
N ASN A 23 -1.05 -7.10 -5.40
CA ASN A 23 0.38 -6.85 -5.48
C ASN A 23 0.79 -6.42 -6.90
N VAL A 24 1.69 -5.44 -6.97
CA VAL A 24 2.28 -4.92 -8.21
C VAL A 24 3.79 -5.11 -8.25
N HIS A 25 4.31 -5.22 -9.47
CA HIS A 25 5.72 -5.49 -9.71
C HIS A 25 6.34 -4.60 -10.78
N ASN A 26 5.51 -3.96 -11.62
CA ASN A 26 5.94 -3.15 -12.75
C ASN A 26 4.82 -2.17 -13.17
N LEU A 27 5.04 -1.41 -14.24
CA LEU A 27 4.07 -0.45 -14.74
C LEU A 27 2.79 -1.13 -15.24
N GLU A 28 2.92 -2.26 -15.93
CA GLU A 28 1.82 -2.98 -16.56
C GLU A 28 0.82 -3.49 -15.52
N THR A 29 1.32 -4.04 -14.40
CA THR A 29 0.46 -4.50 -13.30
C THR A 29 -0.26 -3.33 -12.61
N VAL A 30 0.42 -2.20 -12.41
CA VAL A 30 -0.19 -0.98 -11.87
C VAL A 30 -1.31 -0.47 -12.80
N GLN A 31 -1.06 -0.42 -14.11
CA GLN A 31 -2.04 0.01 -15.11
C GLN A 31 -3.25 -0.92 -15.17
N ALA A 32 -3.04 -2.23 -15.20
CA ALA A 32 -4.12 -3.20 -15.24
C ALA A 32 -5.07 -3.08 -14.04
N ILE A 33 -4.52 -2.92 -12.82
CA ILE A 33 -5.32 -2.73 -11.61
C ILE A 33 -6.06 -1.39 -11.65
N PHE A 34 -5.40 -0.31 -12.09
CA PHE A 34 -6.04 1.00 -12.25
C PHE A 34 -7.22 0.95 -13.23
N GLU A 35 -7.04 0.34 -14.39
CA GLU A 35 -8.09 0.19 -15.40
C GLU A 35 -9.25 -0.64 -14.87
N ALA A 36 -8.98 -1.76 -14.21
CA ALA A 36 -10.02 -2.59 -13.60
C ALA A 36 -10.81 -1.80 -12.54
N ALA A 37 -10.12 -1.18 -11.59
CA ALA A 37 -10.75 -0.43 -10.50
C ALA A 37 -11.58 0.76 -11.02
N THR A 38 -11.07 1.50 -12.02
CA THR A 38 -11.79 2.63 -12.62
C THR A 38 -12.98 2.19 -13.47
N SER A 39 -12.89 1.07 -14.19
CA SER A 39 -14.01 0.53 -14.97
C SER A 39 -15.19 0.07 -14.10
N LEU A 40 -14.90 -0.37 -12.87
CA LEU A 40 -15.90 -0.82 -11.88
C LEU A 40 -16.35 0.30 -10.93
N ASP A 41 -15.72 1.48 -10.98
CA ASP A 41 -15.92 2.58 -10.04
C ASP A 41 -15.76 2.15 -8.55
N LEU A 42 -14.76 1.29 -8.29
CA LEU A 42 -14.51 0.73 -6.95
C LEU A 42 -13.16 1.20 -6.38
N PRO A 43 -13.08 1.43 -5.06
CA PRO A 43 -11.81 1.68 -4.38
C PRO A 43 -10.86 0.46 -4.48
N VAL A 44 -9.56 0.72 -4.48
CA VAL A 44 -8.53 -0.33 -4.62
C VAL A 44 -7.30 -0.06 -3.77
N ILE A 45 -6.68 -1.14 -3.27
CA ILE A 45 -5.36 -1.11 -2.64
C ILE A 45 -4.33 -1.67 -3.62
N ILE A 46 -3.35 -0.86 -3.99
CA ILE A 46 -2.18 -1.26 -4.77
C ILE A 46 -1.06 -1.58 -3.80
N ALA A 47 -0.67 -2.84 -3.73
CA ALA A 47 0.30 -3.34 -2.77
C ALA A 47 1.67 -3.57 -3.41
N PHE A 48 2.74 -3.08 -2.78
CA PHE A 48 4.12 -3.35 -3.17
C PHE A 48 4.77 -4.24 -2.13
N GLY A 49 5.22 -5.44 -2.53
CA GLY A 49 5.84 -6.38 -1.60
C GLY A 49 7.34 -6.13 -1.42
N GLU A 50 7.86 -6.29 -0.21
CA GLU A 50 9.30 -6.18 0.08
C GLU A 50 10.15 -7.08 -0.84
N LYS A 51 9.64 -8.27 -1.19
CA LYS A 51 10.35 -9.25 -2.02
C LYS A 51 10.73 -8.74 -3.41
N VAL A 52 10.01 -7.78 -3.99
CA VAL A 52 10.32 -7.25 -5.33
C VAL A 52 11.15 -5.96 -5.31
N SER A 53 11.46 -5.43 -4.11
CA SER A 53 12.24 -4.20 -3.94
C SER A 53 13.67 -4.26 -4.51
N HIS A 54 14.21 -5.46 -4.77
CA HIS A 54 15.53 -5.64 -5.35
C HIS A 54 15.57 -5.52 -6.88
N ILE A 55 14.42 -5.62 -7.55
CA ILE A 55 14.29 -5.55 -9.01
C ILE A 55 13.41 -4.39 -9.48
N THR A 56 12.54 -3.87 -8.61
CA THR A 56 11.62 -2.78 -8.93
C THR A 56 11.85 -1.61 -7.98
N ASP A 57 12.12 -0.43 -8.54
CA ASP A 57 12.28 0.79 -7.75
C ASP A 57 10.93 1.23 -7.17
N ILE A 58 10.87 1.24 -5.85
CA ILE A 58 9.70 1.66 -5.07
C ILE A 58 9.29 3.11 -5.37
N GLN A 59 10.24 4.00 -5.68
CA GLN A 59 9.97 5.40 -6.02
C GLN A 59 9.28 5.53 -7.38
N LEU A 60 9.66 4.69 -8.35
CA LEU A 60 9.01 4.67 -9.65
C LEU A 60 7.57 4.18 -9.54
N ILE A 61 7.34 3.09 -8.79
CA ILE A 61 5.98 2.59 -8.52
C ILE A 61 5.13 3.66 -7.84
N ALA A 62 5.67 4.34 -6.82
CA ALA A 62 4.95 5.40 -6.14
C ALA A 62 4.55 6.52 -7.11
N LYS A 63 5.49 7.03 -7.91
CA LYS A 63 5.20 8.07 -8.91
C LYS A 63 4.15 7.64 -9.93
N CYS A 64 4.21 6.39 -10.40
CA CYS A 64 3.19 5.84 -11.31
C CYS A 64 1.80 5.84 -10.66
N VAL A 65 1.68 5.31 -9.44
CA VAL A 65 0.40 5.24 -8.72
C VAL A 65 -0.14 6.63 -8.42
N HIS A 66 0.71 7.57 -7.97
CA HIS A 66 0.32 8.97 -7.74
C HIS A 66 -0.19 9.64 -9.02
N SER A 67 0.50 9.44 -10.15
CA SER A 67 0.08 9.97 -11.45
C SER A 67 -1.30 9.44 -11.86
N LEU A 68 -1.53 8.13 -11.72
CA LEU A 68 -2.81 7.51 -12.05
C LEU A 68 -3.93 7.93 -11.07
N ALA A 69 -3.62 8.03 -9.79
CA ALA A 69 -4.58 8.44 -8.77
C ALA A 69 -5.13 9.86 -9.04
N ASN A 70 -4.34 10.75 -9.65
CA ASN A 70 -4.80 12.09 -10.05
C ASN A 70 -5.78 12.09 -11.25
N ARG A 71 -5.90 10.98 -11.97
CA ARG A 71 -6.77 10.85 -13.15
C ARG A 71 -8.18 10.32 -12.83
N THR A 72 -8.46 10.01 -11.57
CA THR A 72 -9.73 9.41 -11.16
C THR A 72 -10.22 9.94 -9.82
N LYS A 73 -11.52 9.79 -9.55
CA LYS A 73 -12.14 10.12 -8.26
C LYS A 73 -12.21 8.93 -7.30
N ILE A 74 -12.04 7.69 -7.78
CA ILE A 74 -12.03 6.53 -6.90
C ILE A 74 -10.87 6.63 -5.89
N PRO A 75 -11.06 6.19 -4.65
CA PRO A 75 -9.98 6.09 -3.67
C PRO A 75 -8.97 5.01 -4.07
N MET A 76 -7.69 5.39 -4.12
CA MET A 76 -6.58 4.48 -4.36
C MET A 76 -5.61 4.55 -3.18
N VAL A 77 -5.29 3.40 -2.60
CA VAL A 77 -4.30 3.28 -1.54
C VAL A 77 -3.02 2.69 -2.11
N LEU A 78 -1.87 3.29 -1.79
CA LEU A 78 -0.56 2.70 -2.07
C LEU A 78 0.01 2.09 -0.78
N HIS A 79 0.16 0.77 -0.76
CA HIS A 79 0.46 -0.01 0.43
C HIS A 79 1.80 -0.74 0.32
N LEU A 80 2.65 -0.65 1.36
CA LEU A 80 3.85 -1.48 1.48
C LEU A 80 3.49 -2.75 2.24
N ASP A 81 3.58 -3.88 1.55
CA ASP A 81 3.07 -5.17 2.00
C ASP A 81 4.17 -6.04 2.64
N HIS A 82 3.84 -6.65 3.77
CA HIS A 82 4.67 -7.58 4.52
C HIS A 82 6.16 -7.18 4.69
N CYS A 83 6.43 -5.92 5.05
CA CYS A 83 7.80 -5.42 5.14
C CYS A 83 8.43 -5.65 6.53
N LYS A 84 9.63 -6.24 6.55
CA LYS A 84 10.42 -6.44 7.77
C LYS A 84 11.51 -5.39 7.96
N SER A 85 11.94 -4.76 6.86
CA SER A 85 12.99 -3.74 6.85
C SER A 85 12.45 -2.36 7.22
N GLU A 86 12.95 -1.81 8.33
CA GLU A 86 12.65 -0.44 8.77
C GLU A 86 13.11 0.60 7.74
N ASP A 87 14.28 0.41 7.15
CA ASP A 87 14.81 1.30 6.10
C ASP A 87 13.88 1.34 4.88
N LEU A 88 13.32 0.19 4.49
CA LEU A 88 12.39 0.13 3.36
C LEU A 88 11.04 0.77 3.71
N ILE A 89 10.57 0.64 4.96
CA ILE A 89 9.39 1.34 5.45
C ILE A 89 9.59 2.86 5.37
N ILE A 90 10.72 3.37 5.86
CA ILE A 90 11.05 4.80 5.80
C ILE A 90 11.10 5.27 4.35
N LYS A 91 11.76 4.50 3.46
CA LYS A 91 11.80 4.81 2.03
C LYS A 91 10.41 4.85 1.40
N ALA A 92 9.51 3.92 1.76
CA ALA A 92 8.13 3.90 1.26
C ALA A 92 7.35 5.13 1.73
N ILE A 93 7.45 5.50 3.01
CA ILE A 93 6.83 6.71 3.56
C ILE A 93 7.33 7.95 2.81
N GLN A 94 8.65 8.07 2.61
CA GLN A 94 9.27 9.16 1.85
C GLN A 94 8.85 9.18 0.38
N ALA A 95 8.58 8.00 -0.22
CA ALA A 95 8.05 7.88 -1.58
C ALA A 95 6.58 8.32 -1.69
N GLY A 96 5.89 8.57 -0.57
CA GLY A 96 4.48 8.94 -0.54
C GLY A 96 3.53 7.73 -0.53
N PHE A 97 3.95 6.58 0.02
CA PHE A 97 3.02 5.52 0.36
C PHE A 97 2.04 6.01 1.42
N THR A 98 0.77 5.65 1.28
CA THR A 98 -0.30 6.04 2.23
C THR A 98 -0.64 4.94 3.21
N SER A 99 0.09 3.81 3.14
CA SER A 99 -0.04 2.70 4.07
C SER A 99 1.20 1.82 4.07
N VAL A 100 1.56 1.30 5.24
CA VAL A 100 2.66 0.35 5.42
C VAL A 100 2.25 -0.77 6.37
N MET A 101 2.69 -1.99 6.11
CA MET A 101 2.53 -3.15 6.98
C MET A 101 3.91 -3.64 7.44
N TYR A 102 4.21 -3.41 8.73
CA TYR A 102 5.37 -4.03 9.37
C TYR A 102 5.07 -5.49 9.72
N ASP A 103 5.81 -6.43 9.12
CA ASP A 103 5.64 -7.86 9.38
C ASP A 103 6.54 -8.34 10.53
N GLY A 104 6.04 -8.13 11.75
CA GLY A 104 6.63 -8.65 12.98
C GLY A 104 6.22 -10.08 13.34
N SER A 105 5.48 -10.80 12.48
CA SER A 105 4.84 -12.08 12.86
C SER A 105 5.82 -13.17 13.30
N GLY A 106 7.06 -13.13 12.81
CA GLY A 106 8.14 -14.03 13.23
C GLY A 106 8.83 -13.66 14.54
N LEU A 107 8.49 -12.53 15.16
CA LEU A 107 9.09 -12.08 16.42
C LEU A 107 8.30 -12.61 17.63
N LYS A 108 8.99 -12.78 18.77
CA LYS A 108 8.30 -13.01 20.05
C LYS A 108 7.40 -11.82 20.37
N ARG A 109 6.18 -12.05 20.88
CA ARG A 109 5.16 -11.02 21.15
C ARG A 109 5.68 -9.77 21.88
N ALA A 110 6.53 -9.95 22.90
CA ALA A 110 7.13 -8.84 23.65
C ALA A 110 8.03 -7.90 22.80
N ARG A 111 8.58 -8.39 21.69
CA ARG A 111 9.40 -7.59 20.75
C ARG A 111 8.55 -6.86 19.71
N ILE A 112 7.36 -7.39 19.38
CA ILE A 112 6.43 -6.77 18.42
C ILE A 112 5.91 -5.44 18.98
N SER A 113 5.48 -5.39 20.25
CA SER A 113 4.93 -4.17 20.85
C SER A 113 5.95 -3.03 20.87
N LYS A 114 7.22 -3.32 21.20
CA LYS A 114 8.29 -2.32 21.25
C LYS A 114 8.64 -1.75 19.87
N LYS A 115 8.69 -2.60 18.83
CA LYS A 115 9.00 -2.15 17.46
C LYS A 115 7.86 -1.35 16.83
N LEU A 116 6.61 -1.76 17.03
CA LEU A 116 5.45 -1.02 16.52
C LEU A 116 5.38 0.41 17.08
N GLN A 117 5.75 0.61 18.34
CA GLN A 117 5.79 1.94 18.95
C GLN A 117 6.88 2.86 18.35
N GLN A 118 8.00 2.29 17.89
CA GLN A 118 9.11 3.05 17.32
C GLN A 118 8.87 3.45 15.86
N SER A 119 8.10 2.66 15.10
CA SER A 119 7.81 2.97 13.69
C SER A 119 6.70 4.02 13.50
N LEU A 120 6.06 4.47 14.58
CA LEU A 120 4.96 5.45 14.57
C LEU A 120 5.37 6.84 15.10
N THR A 121 6.65 7.02 15.49
CA THR A 121 7.25 8.27 15.99
C THR A 121 8.32 8.76 15.04
#